data_AF-A0AA35QYM4-F1
#
_entry.id   AF-A0AA35QYM4-F1
#
_cell.length_a   1.000
_cell.length_b   1.000
_cell.length_c   1.000
_cell.angle_alpha   90.00
_cell.angle_beta   90.00
_cell.angle_gamma   90.00
#
_symmetry.space_group_name_H-M   'P 1'
#
loop_
_entity.id
_entity.type
_entity.pdbx_description
1 polymer ?
#
loop_
_entity_poly.entity_id
_entity_poly.type
_entity_poly.pdbx_seq_one_letter_code
_entity_poly.pdbx_strand_id
1 'polypeptide(L)'
;MLTQSAVEYNIYLAGLIPSQFIYVLDTRDMSGFKRALWMSTVTVISVSICKSAGLLVSGLLYVRGRGLIVRRLHQLYFRGINYYHINVTDHSIDNPDQRMTQDVDKFCDQMTQVLPNVILSPAIIAYYTYKTFQSMGYLGPLCIYAYFVASSVVNKLLVSSIAPMVVRQEKLEGDFRYHHTQVRSNAESIAFYRGGKIEAEKSNGLLKALLQTQLSVVHWQFPLNCKTIIILL
;
A
#
# COMPACT_ATOMS: atom_id res chain seq x y z
N MET A 1 8.44 -1.39 -18.56
CA MET A 1 9.72 -0.67 -18.71
C MET A 1 9.55 0.59 -19.54
N LEU A 2 9.17 0.51 -20.83
CA LEU A 2 8.93 1.70 -21.67
C LEU A 2 7.79 2.61 -21.16
N THR A 3 6.74 2.05 -20.55
CA THR A 3 5.56 2.80 -20.13
C THR A 3 5.81 3.75 -18.96
N GLN A 4 6.57 3.36 -17.93
CA GLN A 4 6.82 4.23 -16.78
C GLN A 4 7.93 5.26 -17.03
N SER A 5 9.00 4.90 -17.75
CA SER A 5 10.00 5.91 -18.18
C SER A 5 9.39 6.95 -19.12
N ALA A 6 8.44 6.56 -19.97
CA ALA A 6 7.64 7.50 -20.76
C ALA A 6 6.71 8.36 -19.89
N VAL A 7 6.11 7.78 -18.85
CA VAL A 7 5.30 8.55 -17.88
C VAL A 7 6.16 9.58 -17.14
N GLU A 8 7.35 9.24 -16.66
CA GLU A 8 8.24 10.20 -15.98
C GLU A 8 8.74 11.32 -16.91
N TYR A 9 9.14 10.97 -18.13
CA TYR A 9 9.50 11.96 -19.14
C TYR A 9 8.33 12.88 -19.47
N ASN A 10 7.13 12.32 -19.61
CA ASN A 10 5.94 13.10 -19.88
C ASN A 10 5.46 13.92 -18.65
N ILE A 11 5.70 13.47 -17.42
CA ILE A 11 5.46 14.25 -16.19
C ILE A 11 6.45 15.41 -16.11
N TYR A 12 7.72 15.19 -16.45
CA TYR A 12 8.71 16.26 -16.54
C TYR A 12 8.30 17.32 -17.58
N LEU A 13 7.90 16.88 -18.78
CA LEU A 13 7.36 17.78 -19.80
C LEU A 13 6.10 18.50 -19.30
N ALA A 14 5.20 17.80 -18.61
CA ALA A 14 4.01 18.39 -18.03
C ALA A 14 4.33 19.44 -16.95
N GLY A 15 5.41 19.25 -16.19
CA GLY A 15 5.90 20.21 -15.20
C GLY A 15 6.50 21.48 -15.81
N LEU A 16 6.95 21.43 -17.08
CA LEU A 16 7.45 22.60 -17.82
C LEU A 16 6.34 23.40 -18.50
N ILE A 17 5.17 22.80 -18.72
CA ILE A 17 4.01 23.46 -19.36
C ILE A 17 3.61 24.77 -18.66
N PRO A 18 3.49 24.85 -17.32
CA PRO A 18 3.14 26.10 -16.63
C PRO A 18 4.14 27.22 -16.92
N SER A 19 5.44 26.92 -16.90
CA SER A 19 6.49 27.91 -17.19
C SER A 19 6.41 28.45 -18.62
N GLN A 20 6.11 27.57 -19.58
CA GLN A 20 5.93 27.95 -20.99
C GLN A 20 4.67 28.79 -21.20
N PHE A 21 3.57 28.49 -20.50
CA PHE A 21 2.36 29.31 -20.55
C PHE A 21 2.58 30.70 -19.95
N ILE A 22 3.26 30.79 -18.79
CA ILE A 22 3.57 32.09 -18.17
C ILE A 22 4.41 32.94 -19.12
N TYR A 23 5.46 32.37 -19.72
CA TYR A 23 6.32 33.06 -20.67
C TYR A 23 5.55 33.61 -21.89
N VAL A 24 4.70 32.79 -22.49
CA VAL A 24 3.95 33.16 -23.70
C VAL A 24 2.86 34.19 -23.42
N LEU A 25 2.25 34.16 -22.22
CA LEU A 25 1.28 35.16 -21.76
C LEU A 25 1.97 36.51 -21.51
N ASP A 26 3.18 36.50 -20.95
CA ASP A 26 3.99 37.69 -20.71
C ASP A 26 4.38 38.37 -22.03
N THR A 27 4.87 37.59 -23.02
CA THR A 27 5.26 38.12 -24.33
C THR A 27 4.08 38.41 -25.27
N ARG A 28 2.83 38.17 -24.85
CA ARG A 28 1.59 38.34 -25.64
C ARG A 28 1.63 37.72 -27.06
N ASP A 29 2.34 36.60 -27.21
CA ASP A 29 2.48 35.93 -28.51
C ASP A 29 1.35 34.90 -28.73
N MET A 30 0.39 35.28 -29.57
CA MET A 30 -0.75 34.43 -29.91
C MET A 30 -0.35 33.15 -30.68
N SER A 31 0.75 33.19 -31.43
CA SER A 31 1.24 32.04 -32.21
C SER A 31 1.93 31.02 -31.30
N GLY A 32 2.80 31.50 -30.40
CA GLY A 32 3.38 30.71 -29.32
C GLY A 32 2.32 30.08 -28.41
N PHE A 33 1.22 30.80 -28.14
CA PHE A 33 0.13 30.31 -27.28
C PHE A 33 -0.55 29.08 -27.89
N LYS A 34 -0.90 29.13 -29.18
CA LYS A 34 -1.50 28.00 -29.88
C LYS A 34 -0.58 26.78 -29.90
N ARG A 35 0.73 26.99 -30.09
CA ARG A 35 1.72 25.91 -30.06
C ARG A 35 1.86 25.29 -28.68
N ALA A 36 1.95 26.10 -27.62
CA ALA A 36 2.02 25.64 -26.24
C ALA A 36 0.77 24.83 -25.86
N LEU A 37 -0.42 25.32 -26.24
CA LEU A 37 -1.71 24.66 -26.01
C LEU A 37 -1.81 23.29 -26.72
N TRP A 38 -1.33 23.20 -27.95
CA TRP A 38 -1.35 21.95 -28.70
C TRP A 38 -0.37 20.93 -28.10
N MET A 39 0.86 21.37 -27.79
CA MET A 39 1.88 20.54 -27.15
C MET A 39 1.44 20.05 -25.77
N SER A 40 0.80 20.89 -24.97
CA SER A 40 0.27 20.50 -23.66
C SER A 40 -0.81 19.45 -23.79
N THR A 41 -1.73 19.63 -24.75
CA THR A 41 -2.83 18.67 -24.99
C THR A 41 -2.30 17.31 -25.39
N VAL A 42 -1.34 17.25 -26.32
CA VAL A 42 -0.73 15.98 -26.74
C VAL A 42 0.05 15.32 -25.62
N THR A 43 0.78 16.09 -24.83
CA THR A 43 1.52 15.56 -23.67
C THR A 43 0.56 14.95 -22.64
N VAL A 44 -0.54 15.64 -22.31
CA VAL A 44 -1.55 15.13 -21.35
C VAL A 44 -2.23 13.86 -21.86
N ILE A 45 -2.59 13.80 -23.15
CA ILE A 45 -3.16 12.59 -23.76
C ILE A 45 -2.15 11.44 -23.70
N SER A 46 -0.88 11.70 -24.05
CA SER A 46 0.19 10.70 -24.00
C SER A 46 0.40 10.14 -22.58
N VAL A 47 0.50 11.01 -21.56
CA VAL A 47 0.58 10.61 -20.14
C VAL A 47 -0.60 9.72 -19.78
N SER A 48 -1.80 10.12 -20.15
CA SER A 48 -3.04 9.42 -19.79
C SER A 48 -3.07 8.02 -20.38
N ILE A 49 -2.67 7.87 -21.65
CA ILE A 49 -2.57 6.56 -22.32
C ILE A 49 -1.52 5.70 -21.64
N CYS A 50 -0.31 6.21 -21.40
CA CYS A 50 0.75 5.43 -20.76
C CYS A 50 0.39 5.01 -19.33
N LYS A 51 -0.26 5.90 -18.56
CA LYS A 51 -0.76 5.59 -17.21
C LYS A 51 -1.84 4.51 -17.27
N SER A 52 -2.81 4.64 -18.17
CA SER A 52 -3.88 3.66 -18.35
C SER A 52 -3.33 2.29 -18.75
N ALA A 53 -2.37 2.25 -19.66
CA ALA A 53 -1.68 1.02 -20.05
C ALA A 53 -0.93 0.38 -18.86
N GLY A 54 -0.28 1.20 -18.02
CA GLY A 54 0.37 0.73 -16.79
C GLY A 54 -0.63 0.09 -15.82
N LEU A 55 -1.77 0.75 -15.58
CA LEU A 55 -2.84 0.22 -14.71
C LEU A 55 -3.41 -1.09 -15.26
N LEU A 56 -3.59 -1.19 -16.58
CA LEU A 56 -4.03 -2.43 -17.22
C LEU A 56 -3.06 -3.58 -17.00
N VAL A 57 -1.75 -3.34 -17.17
CA VAL A 57 -0.72 -4.35 -16.92
C VAL A 57 -0.71 -4.77 -15.44
N SER A 58 -0.76 -3.81 -14.51
CA SER A 58 -0.83 -4.12 -13.07
C SER A 58 -2.08 -4.93 -12.73
N GLY A 59 -3.25 -4.59 -13.28
CA GLY A 59 -4.48 -5.35 -13.07
C GLY A 59 -4.39 -6.79 -13.59
N LEU A 60 -3.80 -7.00 -14.77
CA LEU A 60 -3.59 -8.35 -15.32
C LEU A 60 -2.62 -9.18 -14.46
N LEU A 61 -1.53 -8.56 -13.99
CA LEU A 61 -0.58 -9.20 -13.08
C LEU A 61 -1.24 -9.58 -11.76
N TYR A 62 -2.09 -8.71 -11.21
CA TYR A 62 -2.83 -8.96 -9.98
C TYR A 62 -3.73 -10.20 -10.13
N VAL A 63 -4.58 -10.22 -11.16
CA VAL A 63 -5.53 -11.33 -11.37
C VAL A 63 -4.80 -12.66 -11.59
N ARG A 64 -3.77 -12.67 -12.43
CA ARG A 64 -3.01 -13.90 -12.70
C ARG A 64 -2.19 -14.34 -11.49
N GLY A 65 -1.52 -13.42 -10.82
CA GLY A 65 -0.72 -13.69 -9.63
C GLY A 65 -1.56 -14.29 -8.51
N ARG A 66 -2.69 -13.65 -8.19
CA ARG A 66 -3.64 -14.16 -7.19
C ARG A 66 -4.15 -15.55 -7.56
N GLY A 67 -4.53 -15.75 -8.82
CA GLY A 67 -5.00 -17.05 -9.33
C GLY A 67 -3.95 -18.16 -9.17
N LEU A 68 -2.68 -17.88 -9.46
CA LEU A 68 -1.60 -18.86 -9.34
C LEU A 68 -1.28 -19.19 -7.87
N ILE A 69 -1.16 -18.16 -7.03
CA ILE A 69 -0.80 -18.33 -5.61
C ILE A 69 -1.91 -19.09 -4.87
N VAL A 70 -3.17 -18.68 -5.02
CA VAL A 70 -4.29 -19.33 -4.33
C VAL A 70 -4.45 -20.77 -4.77
N ARG A 71 -4.36 -21.09 -6.07
CA ARG A 71 -4.41 -22.48 -6.55
C ARG A 71 -3.29 -23.32 -5.96
N ARG A 72 -2.08 -22.78 -5.86
CA ARG A 72 -0.95 -23.49 -5.26
C ARG A 72 -1.14 -23.73 -3.78
N LEU A 73 -1.64 -22.74 -3.04
CA LEU A 73 -1.96 -22.89 -1.62
C LEU A 73 -3.06 -23.92 -1.41
N HIS A 74 -4.14 -23.89 -2.21
CA HIS A 74 -5.20 -24.90 -2.15
C HIS A 74 -4.66 -26.30 -2.41
N GLN A 75 -3.80 -26.50 -3.42
CA GLN A 75 -3.18 -27.80 -3.66
C GLN A 75 -2.40 -28.32 -2.45
N LEU A 76 -1.69 -27.45 -1.73
CA LEU A 76 -0.93 -27.83 -0.53
C LEU A 76 -1.82 -28.08 0.68
N TYR A 77 -2.85 -27.25 0.86
CA TYR A 77 -3.80 -27.31 1.95
C TYR A 77 -4.69 -28.56 1.88
N PHE A 78 -5.18 -28.91 0.68
CA PHE A 78 -6.00 -30.11 0.46
C PHE A 78 -5.19 -31.37 0.16
N ARG A 79 -3.85 -31.33 0.25
CA ARG A 79 -3.02 -32.53 0.08
C ARG A 79 -3.15 -33.43 1.30
N GLY A 80 -3.69 -34.63 1.12
CA GLY A 80 -3.89 -35.58 2.22
C GLY A 80 -4.85 -35.02 3.27
N ILE A 81 -4.40 -34.95 4.53
CA ILE A 81 -5.17 -34.40 5.67
C ILE A 81 -4.53 -33.12 6.23
N ASN A 82 -3.77 -32.38 5.42
CA ASN A 82 -3.10 -31.14 5.86
C ASN A 82 -4.09 -30.10 6.41
N TYR A 83 -5.29 -29.99 5.82
CA TYR A 83 -6.35 -29.14 6.35
C TYR A 83 -6.74 -29.51 7.78
N TYR A 84 -6.68 -30.79 8.17
CA TYR A 84 -6.94 -31.20 9.55
C TYR A 84 -5.77 -30.83 10.44
N HIS A 85 -4.54 -31.14 10.02
CA HIS A 85 -3.35 -30.83 10.81
C HIS A 85 -3.20 -29.33 11.10
N ILE A 86 -3.39 -28.48 10.10
CA ILE A 86 -3.25 -27.01 10.24
C ILE A 86 -4.37 -26.40 11.10
N ASN A 87 -5.56 -26.99 11.12
CA ASN A 87 -6.66 -26.43 11.93
C ASN A 87 -6.77 -27.04 13.34
N VAL A 88 -6.30 -28.28 13.54
CA VAL A 88 -6.58 -29.05 14.76
C VAL A 88 -5.31 -29.48 15.50
N THR A 89 -4.25 -29.85 14.78
CA THR A 89 -3.03 -30.40 15.41
C THR A 89 -1.94 -29.35 15.63
N ASP A 90 -1.81 -28.41 14.69
CA ASP A 90 -0.72 -27.44 14.64
C ASP A 90 -1.28 -26.02 14.70
N HIS A 91 -1.01 -25.32 15.80
CA HIS A 91 -1.40 -23.93 16.01
C HIS A 91 -0.28 -22.93 15.65
N SER A 92 0.74 -23.35 14.90
CA SER A 92 1.80 -22.45 14.43
C SER A 92 1.31 -21.39 13.44
N ILE A 93 0.19 -21.65 12.74
CA ILE A 93 -0.42 -20.76 11.75
C ILE A 93 -1.74 -20.21 12.28
N ASP A 94 -1.70 -18.98 12.81
CA ASP A 94 -2.92 -18.24 13.18
C ASP A 94 -3.78 -17.93 11.93
N ASN A 95 -5.07 -18.25 11.98
CA ASN A 95 -6.12 -17.95 10.99
C ASN A 95 -5.76 -18.32 9.53
N PRO A 96 -5.60 -19.63 9.20
CA PRO A 96 -5.13 -20.10 7.90
C PRO A 96 -6.08 -19.72 6.74
N ASP A 97 -7.38 -19.66 7.01
CA ASP A 97 -8.43 -19.23 6.08
C ASP A 97 -8.28 -17.75 5.70
N GLN A 98 -8.03 -16.88 6.68
CA GLN A 98 -7.77 -15.46 6.46
C GLN A 98 -6.49 -15.24 5.65
N ARG A 99 -5.42 -15.99 5.96
CA ARG A 99 -4.15 -15.90 5.21
C ARG A 99 -4.33 -16.26 3.74
N MET A 100 -5.03 -17.35 3.43
CA MET A 100 -5.23 -17.78 2.04
C MET A 100 -6.15 -16.84 1.25
N THR A 101 -7.09 -16.17 1.91
CA THR A 101 -8.12 -15.35 1.24
C THR A 101 -7.76 -13.87 1.20
N GLN A 102 -7.46 -13.25 2.35
CA GLN A 102 -7.25 -11.82 2.50
C GLN A 102 -5.78 -11.45 2.34
N ASP A 103 -4.86 -12.21 2.94
CA ASP A 103 -3.44 -11.82 2.89
C ASP A 103 -2.84 -12.02 1.50
N VAL A 104 -3.22 -13.09 0.79
CA VAL A 104 -2.84 -13.28 -0.61
C VAL A 104 -3.39 -12.18 -1.50
N ASP A 105 -4.61 -11.71 -1.24
CA ASP A 105 -5.23 -10.61 -1.97
C ASP A 105 -4.45 -9.31 -1.79
N LYS A 106 -4.22 -8.90 -0.52
CA LYS A 106 -3.41 -7.73 -0.16
C LYS A 106 -1.99 -7.83 -0.71
N PHE A 107 -1.37 -9.01 -0.63
CA PHE A 107 -0.03 -9.25 -1.16
C PHE A 107 0.02 -9.02 -2.67
N CYS A 108 -0.91 -9.60 -3.43
CA CYS A 108 -0.94 -9.41 -4.88
C CYS A 108 -1.17 -7.94 -5.25
N ASP A 109 -2.10 -7.28 -4.59
CA ASP A 109 -2.38 -5.86 -4.82
C ASP A 109 -1.13 -5.00 -4.55
N GLN A 110 -0.54 -5.10 -3.36
CA GLN A 110 0.67 -4.36 -3.00
C GLN A 110 1.85 -4.69 -3.91
N MET A 111 2.06 -5.96 -4.26
CA MET A 111 3.13 -6.35 -5.18
C MET A 111 2.97 -5.69 -6.54
N THR A 112 1.76 -5.65 -7.11
CA THR A 112 1.55 -5.02 -8.42
C THR A 112 1.74 -3.50 -8.42
N GLN A 113 1.56 -2.85 -7.27
CA GLN A 113 1.80 -1.42 -7.09
C GLN A 113 3.29 -1.11 -6.87
N VAL A 114 3.99 -1.96 -6.12
CA VAL A 114 5.39 -1.72 -5.71
C VAL A 114 6.41 -2.19 -6.75
N LEU A 115 6.13 -3.30 -7.46
CA LEU A 115 7.07 -3.94 -8.38
C LEU A 115 7.61 -3.01 -9.47
N PRO A 116 6.80 -2.17 -10.16
CA PRO A 116 7.33 -1.24 -11.17
C PRO A 116 8.32 -0.24 -10.56
N ASN A 117 7.99 0.30 -9.39
CA ASN A 117 8.81 1.28 -8.69
C ASN A 117 10.14 0.64 -8.26
N VAL A 118 10.13 -0.55 -7.66
CA VAL A 118 11.36 -1.24 -7.22
C VAL A 118 12.32 -1.51 -8.38
N ILE A 119 11.81 -1.86 -9.56
CA ILE A 119 12.64 -2.14 -10.73
C ILE A 119 13.26 -0.86 -11.30
N LEU A 120 12.53 0.26 -11.28
CA LEU A 120 12.93 1.48 -11.98
C LEU A 120 13.63 2.50 -11.08
N SER A 121 13.24 2.59 -9.81
CA SER A 121 13.79 3.55 -8.85
C SER A 121 15.32 3.56 -8.81
N PRO A 122 16.06 2.43 -8.85
CA PRO A 122 17.53 2.46 -8.87
C PRO A 122 18.10 3.19 -10.09
N ALA A 123 17.52 2.99 -11.27
CA ALA A 123 17.97 3.65 -12.50
C ALA A 123 17.66 5.15 -12.48
N ILE A 124 16.48 5.51 -11.99
CA ILE A 124 16.05 6.91 -11.85
C ILE A 124 16.92 7.65 -10.84
N ILE A 125 17.15 7.05 -9.67
CA ILE A 125 18.02 7.59 -8.62
C ILE A 125 19.43 7.77 -9.18
N ALA A 126 20.00 6.78 -9.87
CA ALA A 126 21.33 6.91 -10.47
C ALA A 126 21.41 8.05 -11.50
N TYR A 127 20.41 8.17 -12.38
CA TYR A 127 20.35 9.23 -13.39
C TYR A 127 20.27 10.63 -12.76
N TYR A 128 19.37 10.83 -11.79
CA TYR A 128 19.23 12.13 -11.12
C TYR A 128 20.42 12.45 -10.22
N THR A 129 20.99 11.46 -9.53
CA THR A 129 22.24 11.65 -8.76
C THR A 129 23.37 12.14 -9.67
N TYR A 130 23.52 11.56 -10.86
CA TYR A 130 24.52 12.00 -11.83
C TYR A 130 24.25 13.43 -12.33
N LYS A 131 22.99 13.75 -12.67
CA LYS A 131 22.59 15.10 -13.08
C LYS A 131 22.86 16.15 -11.98
N THR A 132 22.53 15.83 -10.74
CA THR A 132 22.78 16.72 -9.59
C THR A 132 24.27 16.88 -9.34
N PHE A 133 25.07 15.82 -9.48
CA PHE A 133 26.52 15.91 -9.38
C PHE A 133 27.11 16.84 -10.45
N GLN A 134 26.63 16.79 -11.69
CA GLN A 134 27.08 17.72 -12.73
C GLN A 134 26.71 19.18 -12.45
N SER A 135 25.55 19.43 -11.85
CA SER A 135 25.04 20.79 -11.61
C SER A 135 25.64 21.46 -10.36
N MET A 136 25.79 20.71 -9.27
CA MET A 136 26.18 21.23 -7.94
C MET A 136 27.47 20.60 -7.37
N GLY A 137 28.13 19.72 -8.12
CA GLY A 137 29.28 18.96 -7.62
C GLY A 137 28.88 17.93 -6.55
N TYR A 138 29.86 17.51 -5.73
CA TYR A 138 29.68 16.44 -4.74
C TYR A 138 28.74 16.81 -3.58
N LEU A 139 28.61 18.10 -3.26
CA LEU A 139 27.78 18.60 -2.16
C LEU A 139 26.28 18.32 -2.38
N GLY A 140 25.80 18.42 -3.63
CA GLY A 140 24.39 18.23 -3.96
C GLY A 140 23.87 16.84 -3.57
N PRO A 141 24.41 15.75 -4.16
CA PRO A 141 24.02 14.39 -3.79
C PRO A 141 24.25 14.06 -2.32
N LEU A 142 25.35 14.55 -1.72
CA LEU A 142 25.67 14.33 -0.31
C LEU A 142 24.57 14.85 0.62
N CYS A 143 24.12 16.09 0.41
CA CYS A 143 23.05 16.69 1.20
C CYS A 143 21.72 15.93 1.06
N ILE A 144 21.37 15.52 -0.18
CA ILE A 144 20.13 14.75 -0.45
C ILE A 144 20.16 13.41 0.28
N TYR A 145 21.29 12.68 0.21
CA TYR A 145 21.42 11.39 0.88
C TYR A 145 21.46 11.55 2.40
N ALA A 146 22.12 12.57 2.93
CA ALA A 146 22.12 12.87 4.37
C ALA A 146 20.69 13.14 4.87
N TYR A 147 19.92 13.96 4.14
CA TYR A 147 18.51 14.22 4.43
C TYR A 147 17.67 12.94 4.37
N PHE A 148 17.85 12.12 3.34
CA PHE A 148 17.11 10.86 3.18
C PHE A 148 17.39 9.87 4.32
N VAL A 149 18.66 9.72 4.73
CA VAL A 149 19.05 8.85 5.86
C VAL A 149 18.45 9.38 7.16
N ALA A 150 18.58 10.67 7.44
CA ALA A 150 18.00 11.27 8.66
C ALA A 150 16.48 11.07 8.71
N SER A 151 15.79 11.38 7.62
CA SER A 151 14.33 11.18 7.48
C SER A 151 13.93 9.71 7.63
N SER A 152 14.71 8.78 7.05
CA SER A 152 14.44 7.34 7.14
C SER A 152 14.60 6.81 8.57
N VAL A 153 15.62 7.27 9.31
CA VAL A 153 15.81 6.90 10.72
C VAL A 153 14.63 7.41 11.56
N VAL A 154 14.25 8.67 11.40
CA VAL A 154 13.10 9.24 12.11
C VAL A 154 11.81 8.48 11.79
N ASN A 155 11.57 8.18 10.52
CA ASN A 155 10.39 7.42 10.10
C ASN A 155 10.37 6.00 10.69
N LYS A 156 11.51 5.30 10.65
CA LYS A 156 11.62 3.93 11.19
C LYS A 156 11.30 3.88 12.68
N LEU A 157 11.78 4.84 13.47
CA LEU A 157 11.52 4.89 14.93
C LEU A 157 10.01 5.02 15.23
N LEU A 158 9.29 5.81 14.43
CA LEU A 158 7.86 6.02 14.60
C LEU A 158 7.06 4.80 14.18
N VAL A 159 7.34 4.26 12.98
CA VAL A 159 6.64 3.09 12.44
C VAL A 159 6.87 1.86 13.32
N SER A 160 8.10 1.68 13.82
CA SER A 160 8.45 0.56 14.71
C SER A 160 7.61 0.53 15.99
N SER A 161 7.09 1.68 16.43
CA SER A 161 6.27 1.77 17.64
C SER A 161 4.81 1.36 17.37
N ILE A 162 4.28 1.68 16.18
CA ILE A 162 2.87 1.44 15.80
C ILE A 162 2.65 0.04 15.22
N ALA A 163 3.61 -0.50 14.47
CA ALA A 163 3.50 -1.79 13.80
C ALA A 163 2.99 -2.93 14.72
N PRO A 164 3.54 -3.16 15.94
CA PRO A 164 3.04 -4.23 16.81
C PRO A 164 1.60 -3.99 17.28
N MET A 165 1.18 -2.72 17.43
CA MET A 165 -0.17 -2.37 17.86
C MET A 165 -1.21 -2.67 16.77
N VAL A 166 -0.86 -2.40 15.51
CA VAL A 166 -1.71 -2.74 14.35
C VAL A 166 -1.85 -4.26 14.21
N VAL A 167 -0.77 -5.02 14.38
CA VAL A 167 -0.82 -6.48 14.39
C VAL A 167 -1.70 -7.00 15.54
N ARG A 168 -1.60 -6.39 16.73
CA ARG A 168 -2.46 -6.74 17.87
C ARG A 168 -3.93 -6.42 17.61
N GLN A 169 -4.22 -5.29 16.97
CA GLN A 169 -5.56 -4.90 16.57
C GLN A 169 -6.18 -5.93 15.62
N GLU A 170 -5.46 -6.32 14.56
CA GLU A 170 -5.93 -7.34 13.60
C GLU A 170 -6.18 -8.70 14.27
N LYS A 171 -5.33 -9.08 15.23
CA LYS A 171 -5.54 -10.32 16.01
C LYS A 171 -6.84 -10.26 16.84
N LEU A 172 -7.07 -9.16 17.57
CA LEU A 172 -8.28 -8.99 18.38
C LEU A 172 -9.56 -8.89 17.53
N GLU A 173 -9.47 -8.26 16.36
CA GLU A 173 -10.55 -8.22 15.36
C GLU A 173 -10.86 -9.65 14.86
N GLY A 174 -9.81 -10.44 14.60
CA GLY A 174 -9.92 -11.86 14.26
C GLY A 174 -10.62 -12.67 15.35
N ASP A 175 -10.17 -12.54 16.61
CA ASP A 175 -10.77 -13.24 17.77
C ASP A 175 -12.26 -12.87 17.93
N PHE A 176 -12.61 -11.59 17.75
CA PHE A 176 -13.99 -11.10 17.82
C PHE A 176 -14.88 -11.70 16.71
N ARG A 177 -14.39 -11.77 15.47
CA ARG A 177 -15.10 -12.38 14.33
C ARG A 177 -15.23 -13.90 14.49
N TYR A 178 -14.17 -14.55 14.97
CA TYR A 178 -14.17 -15.98 15.25
C TYR A 178 -15.23 -16.33 16.30
N HIS A 179 -15.33 -15.53 17.38
CA HIS A 179 -16.36 -15.68 18.39
C HIS A 179 -17.77 -15.64 17.80
N HIS A 180 -18.06 -14.67 16.93
CA HIS A 180 -19.36 -14.56 16.27
C HIS A 180 -19.67 -15.76 15.38
N THR A 181 -18.65 -16.32 14.73
CA THR A 181 -18.81 -17.54 13.93
C THR A 181 -19.13 -18.75 14.81
N GLN A 182 -18.50 -18.86 15.98
CA GLN A 182 -18.81 -19.89 16.98
C GLN A 182 -20.23 -19.75 17.55
N VAL A 183 -20.68 -18.53 17.84
CA VAL A 183 -22.05 -18.28 18.28
C VAL A 183 -23.05 -18.70 17.20
N ARG A 184 -22.75 -18.41 15.93
CA ARG A 184 -23.59 -18.83 14.79
C ARG A 184 -23.63 -20.34 14.61
N SER A 185 -22.49 -21.04 14.71
CA SER A 185 -22.44 -22.50 14.54
C SER A 185 -23.08 -23.26 15.70
N ASN A 186 -23.06 -22.70 16.91
CA ASN A 186 -23.60 -23.33 18.12
C ASN A 186 -24.92 -22.68 18.58
N ALA A 187 -25.61 -21.96 17.70
CA ALA A 187 -26.79 -21.16 18.03
C ALA A 187 -27.92 -21.99 18.66
N GLU A 188 -28.13 -23.22 18.17
CA GLU A 188 -29.13 -24.14 18.70
C GLU A 188 -28.84 -24.55 20.15
N SER A 189 -27.59 -24.94 20.44
CA SER A 189 -27.17 -25.28 21.80
C SER A 189 -27.25 -24.07 22.73
N ILE A 190 -26.82 -22.89 22.29
CA ILE A 190 -26.93 -21.65 23.06
C ILE A 190 -28.40 -21.32 23.37
N ALA A 191 -29.29 -21.48 22.40
CA ALA A 191 -30.73 -21.27 22.58
C ALA A 191 -31.33 -22.30 23.55
N PHE A 192 -30.99 -23.58 23.41
CA PHE A 192 -31.46 -24.66 24.26
C PHE A 192 -31.04 -24.47 25.72
N TYR A 193 -29.78 -24.09 25.97
CA TYR A 193 -29.25 -23.81 27.31
C TYR A 193 -29.54 -22.37 27.81
N ARG A 194 -30.26 -21.54 27.04
CA ARG A 194 -30.53 -20.12 27.34
C ARG A 194 -29.26 -19.31 27.64
N GLY A 195 -28.14 -19.67 26.98
CA GLY A 195 -26.81 -19.09 27.20
C GLY A 195 -26.59 -17.70 26.58
N GLY A 196 -27.61 -17.10 25.94
CA GLY A 196 -27.44 -15.86 25.15
C GLY A 196 -26.86 -14.68 25.94
N LYS A 197 -27.18 -14.52 27.22
CA LYS A 197 -26.59 -13.46 28.06
C LYS A 197 -25.08 -13.65 28.28
N ILE A 198 -24.65 -14.89 28.50
CA ILE A 198 -23.24 -15.23 28.72
C ILE A 198 -22.43 -14.96 27.45
N GLU A 199 -22.94 -15.38 26.30
CA GLU A 199 -22.31 -15.14 25.00
C GLU A 199 -22.25 -13.64 24.65
N ALA A 200 -23.27 -12.87 25.05
CA ALA A 200 -23.27 -11.41 24.88
C ALA A 200 -22.22 -10.72 25.76
N GLU A 201 -22.09 -11.11 27.05
CA GLU A 201 -21.05 -10.58 27.94
C GLU A 201 -19.65 -10.88 27.40
N LYS A 202 -19.42 -12.11 26.92
CA LYS A 202 -18.15 -12.50 26.31
C LYS A 202 -17.84 -11.72 25.03
N SER A 203 -18.83 -11.53 24.16
CA SER A 203 -18.68 -10.72 22.94
C SER A 203 -18.35 -9.27 23.27
N ASN A 204 -19.00 -8.68 24.27
CA ASN A 204 -18.72 -7.33 24.74
C ASN A 204 -17.32 -7.20 25.37
N GLY A 205 -16.83 -8.24 26.06
CA GLY A 205 -15.47 -8.29 26.58
C GLY A 205 -14.41 -8.24 25.46
N LEU A 206 -14.59 -9.04 24.41
CA LEU A 206 -13.72 -9.04 23.23
C LEU A 206 -13.76 -7.68 22.50
N LEU A 207 -14.96 -7.12 22.31
CA LEU A 207 -15.13 -5.80 21.70
C LEU A 207 -14.41 -4.71 22.51
N LYS A 208 -14.51 -4.74 23.85
CA LYS A 208 -13.84 -3.76 24.71
C LYS A 208 -12.31 -3.81 24.54
N ALA A 209 -11.73 -5.01 24.50
CA ALA A 209 -10.29 -5.18 24.28
C ALA A 209 -9.85 -4.68 22.89
N LEU A 210 -10.66 -4.96 21.86
CA LEU A 210 -10.46 -4.45 20.51
C LEU A 210 -10.49 -2.92 20.46
N LEU A 211 -11.53 -2.30 21.03
CA LEU A 211 -11.69 -0.84 21.04
C LEU A 211 -10.55 -0.13 21.78
N GLN A 212 -10.08 -0.68 22.91
CA GLN A 212 -8.93 -0.12 23.63
C GLN A 212 -7.66 -0.13 22.77
N THR A 213 -7.46 -1.19 21.99
CA THR A 213 -6.30 -1.29 21.08
C THR A 213 -6.46 -0.35 19.89
N GLN A 214 -7.64 -0.27 19.28
CA GLN A 214 -7.95 0.66 18.20
C GLN A 214 -7.74 2.12 18.61
N LEU A 215 -8.22 2.51 19.80
CA LEU A 215 -8.02 3.86 20.35
C LEU A 215 -6.53 4.17 20.53
N SER A 216 -5.77 3.20 21.03
CA SER A 216 -4.33 3.35 21.20
C SER A 216 -3.63 3.55 19.84
N VAL A 217 -4.00 2.77 18.82
CA VAL A 217 -3.49 2.94 17.44
C VAL A 217 -3.82 4.33 16.90
N VAL A 218 -5.04 4.83 17.09
CA VAL A 218 -5.44 6.18 16.63
C VAL A 218 -4.59 7.27 17.29
N HIS A 219 -4.37 7.20 18.61
CA HIS A 219 -3.53 8.17 19.31
C HIS A 219 -2.09 8.18 18.79
N TRP A 220 -1.54 7.03 18.44
CA TRP A 220 -0.20 6.95 17.85
C TRP A 220 -0.16 7.32 16.36
N GLN A 221 -1.26 7.14 15.62
CA GLN A 221 -1.35 7.61 14.23
C GLN A 221 -1.35 9.13 14.11
N PHE A 222 -1.91 9.85 15.09
CA PHE A 222 -1.94 11.31 15.09
C PHE A 222 -0.56 11.98 14.90
N PRO A 223 0.47 11.71 15.73
CA PRO A 223 1.80 12.29 15.53
C PRO A 223 2.48 11.82 14.23
N LEU A 224 2.15 10.63 13.74
CA LEU A 224 2.69 10.10 12.49
C LEU A 224 2.11 10.87 11.28
N ASN A 225 0.81 11.14 11.27
CA ASN A 225 0.15 11.93 10.24
C ASN A 225 0.65 13.39 10.21
N CYS A 226 0.86 14.01 11.38
CA CYS A 226 1.46 15.34 11.45
C CYS A 226 2.88 15.37 10.88
N LYS A 227 3.69 14.33 11.11
CA LYS A 227 5.06 14.25 10.57
C LYS A 227 5.13 14.01 9.08
N THR A 228 4.25 13.19 8.51
CA THR A 228 4.19 13.01 7.05
C THR A 228 4.03 14.35 6.34
N ILE A 229 3.22 15.25 6.91
CA ILE A 229 3.03 16.62 6.40
C ILE A 229 4.31 17.47 6.56
N ILE A 230 5.02 17.35 7.68
CA ILE A 230 6.25 18.12 7.97
C ILE A 230 7.46 17.64 7.13
N ILE A 231 7.56 16.34 6.80
CA ILE A 231 8.64 15.78 5.99
C ILE A 231 8.43 16.07 4.48
N LEU A 232 7.19 16.34 4.08
CA LEU A 232 6.81 16.72 2.72
C LEU A 232 6.90 18.24 2.45
N LEU A 233 6.99 19.06 3.51
CA LEU A 233 7.22 20.52 3.46
C LEU A 233 8.72 20.84 3.45
#